data_AF-A0A0G1F1Z9-F1
#
_entry.id   AF-A0A0G1F1Z9-F1
#
_cell.length_a   1.000
_cell.length_b   1.000
_cell.length_c   1.000
_cell.angle_alpha   90.00
_cell.angle_beta   90.00
_cell.angle_gamma   90.00
#
_symmetry.space_group_name_H-M   'P 1'
#
loop_
_entity.id
_entity.type
_entity.pdbx_description
1 polymer ?
#
loop_
_entity_poly.entity_id
_entity_poly.type
_entity_poly.pdbx_seq_one_letter_code
_entity_poly.pdbx_strand_id
1 'polypeptide(L)'
;MFKFDDGRPMIVAPGERVTVKTLCASYHKIQRLTGTFVKDGPTGLRLFTEKECKAIMGFPMNFKVPVSRTQMYRQFGNSVAVPVVEKVANTMIKKYKILTA
;
A
#
# COMPACT_ATOMS: atom_id res chain seq x y z
N MET A 1 18.88 15.78 22.40
CA MET A 1 18.45 14.38 22.17
C MET A 1 18.24 14.19 20.68
N PHE A 2 19.35 14.18 19.92
CA PHE A 2 19.30 14.10 18.46
C PHE A 2 19.14 12.64 18.07
N LYS A 3 18.05 12.32 17.37
CA LYS A 3 17.80 10.97 16.87
C LYS A 3 18.74 10.71 15.70
N PHE A 4 19.38 9.54 15.69
CA PHE A 4 20.10 9.05 14.53
C PHE A 4 19.15 8.94 13.34
N ASP A 5 19.58 9.44 12.19
CA ASP A 5 18.91 9.22 10.92
C ASP A 5 19.17 7.78 10.46
N ASP A 6 18.15 6.94 10.60
CA ASP A 6 18.13 5.54 10.20
C ASP A 6 17.40 5.33 8.86
N GLY A 7 17.15 6.41 8.10
CA GLY A 7 16.39 6.38 6.85
C GLY A 7 14.90 6.05 7.05
N ARG A 8 14.36 6.26 8.26
CA ARG A 8 12.95 6.00 8.60
C ARG A 8 12.28 7.24 9.24
N PRO A 9 11.02 7.54 8.89
CA PRO A 9 10.17 6.80 7.94
C PRO A 9 10.56 7.08 6.48
N MET A 10 10.12 6.23 5.55
CA MET A 10 10.30 6.50 4.12
C MET A 10 9.42 7.69 3.73
N ILE A 11 10.01 8.69 3.09
CA ILE A 11 9.30 9.88 2.62
C ILE A 11 9.40 9.90 1.10
N VAL A 12 8.27 10.12 0.44
CA VAL A 12 8.17 10.17 -1.04
C VAL A 12 7.73 11.55 -1.48
N ALA A 13 8.35 12.09 -2.52
CA ALA A 13 7.94 13.36 -3.12
C ALA A 13 6.93 13.13 -4.27
N PRO A 14 5.96 14.03 -4.48
CA PRO A 14 5.11 13.99 -5.66
C PRO A 14 5.95 14.03 -6.95
N GLY A 15 5.64 13.15 -7.91
CA GLY A 15 6.36 13.05 -9.19
C GLY A 15 7.59 12.14 -9.18
N GLU A 16 8.00 11.62 -8.02
CA GLU A 16 9.12 10.70 -7.91
C GLU A 16 8.67 9.25 -8.21
N ARG A 17 9.45 8.53 -9.03
CA ARG A 17 9.19 7.10 -9.29
C ARG A 17 9.93 6.25 -8.26
N VAL A 18 9.24 5.94 -7.17
CA VAL A 18 9.78 5.18 -6.04
C VAL A 18 9.03 3.89 -5.79
N THR A 19 9.76 2.84 -5.40
CA THR A 19 9.16 1.60 -4.92
C THR A 19 8.81 1.77 -3.45
N VAL A 20 7.53 1.80 -3.13
CA VAL A 20 7.05 1.89 -1.75
C VAL A 20 6.92 0.52 -1.11
N LYS A 21 6.98 0.48 0.22
CA LYS A 21 6.67 -0.74 0.98
C LYS A 21 5.18 -1.05 0.90
N THR A 22 4.83 -2.33 1.01
CA THR A 22 3.43 -2.76 1.15
C THR A 22 2.78 -2.09 2.37
N LEU A 23 1.52 -1.66 2.21
CA LEU A 23 0.74 -1.05 3.28
C LEU A 23 0.56 -2.02 4.46
N CYS A 24 0.61 -1.48 5.68
CA CYS A 24 0.36 -2.23 6.91
C CYS A 24 -0.95 -1.76 7.57
N ALA A 25 -1.68 -2.65 8.24
CA ALA A 25 -2.97 -2.31 8.84
C ALA A 25 -2.88 -1.21 9.93
N SER A 26 -1.73 -1.07 10.57
CA SER A 26 -1.45 -0.02 11.57
C SER A 26 -1.10 1.34 10.95
N TYR A 27 -1.12 1.49 9.61
CA TYR A 27 -0.72 2.72 8.91
C TYR A 27 -1.53 3.96 9.34
N HIS A 28 -2.79 3.78 9.74
CA HIS A 28 -3.62 4.85 10.31
C HIS A 28 -3.07 5.48 11.59
N LYS A 29 -2.14 4.83 12.30
CA LYS A 29 -1.57 5.29 13.59
C LYS A 29 -0.32 6.16 13.45
N ILE A 30 0.10 6.52 12.23
CA ILE A 30 1.34 7.27 11.94
C ILE A 30 2.55 6.65 12.68
N GLN A 31 3.13 5.60 12.10
CA GLN A 31 4.25 4.89 12.71
C GLN A 31 5.57 5.20 12.00
N ARG A 32 6.60 5.60 12.76
CA ARG A 32 7.96 5.89 12.25
C ARG A 32 8.59 4.72 11.50
N LEU A 33 8.41 3.50 12.00
CA LEU A 33 9.17 2.34 11.52
C LEU A 33 8.59 1.70 10.26
N THR A 34 7.27 1.78 10.10
CA THR A 34 6.50 1.04 9.08
C THR A 34 5.82 1.97 8.08
N GLY A 35 5.74 3.27 8.38
CA GLY A 35 5.07 4.25 7.54
C GLY A 35 5.91 4.71 6.36
N THR A 36 5.30 4.73 5.19
CA THR A 36 5.74 5.56 4.06
C THR A 36 4.83 6.78 3.98
N PHE A 37 5.39 7.98 3.88
CA PHE A 37 4.62 9.23 3.90
C PHE A 37 4.91 10.05 2.65
N VAL A 38 3.94 10.87 2.24
CA VAL A 38 4.12 11.80 1.13
C VAL A 38 4.55 13.15 1.70
N LYS A 39 5.59 13.76 1.11
CA LYS A 39 6.05 15.11 1.44
C LYS A 39 5.08 16.14 0.88
N ASP A 40 4.04 16.46 1.65
CA ASP A 40 2.94 17.32 1.25
C ASP A 40 2.16 17.84 2.48
N GLY A 41 1.43 18.94 2.32
CA GLY A 41 0.57 19.54 3.34
C GLY A 41 1.24 20.52 4.32
N PRO A 42 0.46 21.12 5.24
CA PRO A 42 0.91 22.19 6.13
C PRO A 42 2.01 21.78 7.12
N THR A 43 1.99 20.50 7.52
CA THR A 43 2.98 19.90 8.42
C THR A 43 4.16 19.27 7.66
N GLY A 44 4.19 19.38 6.33
CA GLY A 44 5.24 18.83 5.46
C GLY A 44 5.17 17.32 5.20
N LEU A 45 4.29 16.58 5.89
CA LEU A 45 4.08 15.14 5.70
C LEU A 45 2.58 14.79 5.80
N ARG A 46 2.14 13.88 4.93
CA ARG A 46 0.80 13.27 5.00
C ARG A 46 0.81 11.77 4.75
N LEU A 47 -0.27 11.11 5.16
CA LEU A 47 -0.56 9.72 4.78
C LEU A 47 -1.01 9.66 3.31
N PHE A 48 -0.90 8.48 2.71
CA PHE A 48 -1.46 8.21 1.38
C PHE A 48 -2.97 8.45 1.32
N THR A 49 -3.44 9.00 0.22
CA THR A 49 -4.85 9.09 -0.14
C THR A 49 -5.41 7.73 -0.53
N GLU A 50 -6.73 7.61 -0.59
CA GLU A 50 -7.41 6.40 -1.07
C GLU A 50 -6.92 5.99 -2.47
N LYS A 51 -6.77 6.95 -3.39
CA LYS A 51 -6.30 6.71 -4.77
C LYS A 51 -4.87 6.17 -4.80
N GLU A 52 -4.00 6.72 -3.98
CA GLU A 52 -2.61 6.25 -3.86
C GLU A 52 -2.57 4.84 -3.25
N CYS A 53 -3.35 4.56 -2.20
CA CYS A 53 -3.46 3.22 -1.62
C CYS A 53 -3.95 2.19 -2.65
N LYS A 54 -4.96 2.53 -3.46
CA LYS A 54 -5.46 1.66 -4.54
C LYS A 54 -4.37 1.38 -5.56
N ALA A 55 -3.67 2.40 -6.04
CA ALA A 55 -2.60 2.25 -7.00
C ALA A 55 -1.47 1.36 -6.47
N ILE A 56 -1.05 1.57 -5.22
CA ILE A 56 0.00 0.78 -4.56
C ILE A 56 -0.40 -0.70 -4.43
N MET A 57 -1.63 -0.96 -4.01
CA MET A 57 -2.13 -2.33 -3.79
C MET A 57 -2.66 -2.99 -5.07
N GLY A 58 -2.72 -2.25 -6.20
CA GLY A 58 -3.21 -2.72 -7.49
C GLY A 58 -4.73 -2.84 -7.60
N PHE A 59 -5.48 -2.12 -6.78
CA PHE A 59 -6.95 -2.06 -6.90
C PHE A 59 -7.37 -1.17 -8.08
N PRO A 60 -8.48 -1.48 -8.75
CA PRO A 60 -9.07 -0.61 -9.76
C PRO A 60 -9.38 0.79 -9.20
N MET A 61 -9.14 1.85 -9.98
CA MET A 61 -9.38 3.23 -9.52
C MET A 61 -10.87 3.52 -9.24
N ASN A 62 -11.76 2.81 -9.91
CA ASN A 62 -13.22 2.86 -9.74
C ASN A 62 -13.74 1.98 -8.59
N PHE A 63 -12.87 1.21 -7.91
CA PHE A 63 -13.26 0.39 -6.76
C PHE A 63 -13.79 1.30 -5.63
N LYS A 64 -14.96 1.02 -5.07
CA LYS A 64 -15.55 1.87 -4.02
C LYS A 64 -15.11 1.36 -2.65
N VAL A 65 -14.65 2.27 -1.78
CA VAL A 65 -14.31 1.97 -0.39
C VAL A 65 -15.27 2.71 0.54
N PRO A 66 -16.44 2.13 0.87
CA PRO A 66 -17.51 2.82 1.61
C PRO A 66 -17.28 2.81 3.13
N VAL A 67 -16.04 3.02 3.58
CA VAL A 67 -15.68 2.99 5.00
C VAL A 67 -14.86 4.21 5.39
N SER A 68 -14.76 4.47 6.69
CA SER A 68 -13.95 5.58 7.20
C SER A 68 -12.49 5.41 6.80
N ARG A 69 -11.76 6.53 6.67
CA ARG A 69 -10.34 6.55 6.31
C ARG A 69 -9.47 5.62 7.19
N THR A 70 -9.76 5.56 8.49
CA THR A 70 -9.07 4.64 9.41
C THR A 70 -9.31 3.17 9.05
N GLN A 71 -10.56 2.80 8.78
CA GLN A 71 -10.92 1.44 8.39
C GLN A 71 -10.39 1.08 7.00
N MET A 72 -10.39 2.03 6.07
CA MET A 72 -9.79 1.89 4.75
C MET A 72 -8.31 1.47 4.86
N TYR A 73 -7.49 2.16 5.67
CA TYR A 73 -6.09 1.77 5.86
C TYR A 73 -5.93 0.39 6.50
N ARG A 74 -6.82 0.03 7.44
CA ARG A 74 -6.82 -1.32 8.05
C ARG A 74 -7.16 -2.40 7.02
N GLN A 75 -8.16 -2.16 6.17
CA GLN A 75 -8.57 -3.10 5.13
C GLN A 75 -7.50 -3.26 4.05
N PHE A 76 -6.97 -2.15 3.53
CA PHE A 76 -5.88 -2.22 2.55
C PHE A 76 -4.62 -2.85 3.14
N GLY A 77 -4.24 -2.51 4.38
CA GLY A 77 -3.05 -3.05 5.02
C GLY A 77 -3.16 -4.50 5.49
N ASN A 78 -4.37 -5.06 5.54
CA ASN A 78 -4.61 -6.51 5.73
C ASN A 78 -4.84 -7.24 4.40
N SER A 79 -4.89 -6.51 3.28
CA SER A 79 -5.09 -7.09 1.96
C SER A 79 -3.76 -7.51 1.34
N VAL A 80 -3.83 -8.47 0.42
CA VAL A 80 -2.70 -8.84 -0.44
C VAL A 80 -2.77 -8.00 -1.72
N ALA A 81 -1.62 -7.60 -2.25
CA ALA A 81 -1.56 -6.86 -3.51
C ALA A 81 -2.22 -7.66 -4.64
N VAL A 82 -3.16 -7.04 -5.35
CA VAL A 82 -3.98 -7.66 -6.40
C VAL A 82 -3.12 -8.35 -7.49
N PRO A 83 -2.01 -7.76 -7.99
CA PRO A 83 -1.19 -8.40 -9.02
C PRO A 83 -0.54 -9.71 -8.57
N VAL A 84 -0.26 -9.84 -7.26
CA VAL A 84 0.30 -11.07 -6.70
C VAL A 84 -0.75 -12.18 -6.73
N VAL A 85 -1.98 -11.87 -6.30
CA VAL A 85 -3.09 -12.83 -6.29
C VAL A 85 -3.40 -13.29 -7.72
N GLU A 86 -3.44 -12.37 -8.68
CA GLU A 86 -3.66 -12.68 -10.09
C GLU A 86 -2.61 -13.66 -10.65
N LYS A 87 -1.33 -13.43 -10.35
CA LYS A 87 -0.24 -14.31 -10.82
C LYS A 87 -0.33 -15.70 -10.22
N VAL A 88 -0.66 -15.80 -8.93
CA VAL A 88 -0.84 -17.09 -8.24
C VAL A 88 -2.03 -17.85 -8.84
N ALA A 89 -3.17 -17.19 -9.01
CA ALA A 89 -4.38 -17.78 -9.59
C ALA A 89 -4.13 -18.31 -11.01
N ASN A 90 -3.46 -17.53 -11.86
CA ASN A 90 -3.09 -17.95 -13.22
C ASN A 90 -2.19 -19.20 -13.23
N THR A 91 -1.24 -19.27 -12.30
CA THR A 91 -0.33 -20.41 -12.16
C THR A 91 -1.09 -21.67 -11.72
N MET A 92 -2.02 -21.52 -10.77
CA MET A 92 -2.89 -22.60 -10.33
C MET A 92 -3.74 -23.12 -11.49
N ILE A 93 -4.46 -22.25 -12.20
CA ILE A 93 -5.32 -22.62 -13.34
C ILE A 93 -4.51 -23.36 -14.41
N LYS A 94 -3.31 -22.87 -14.77
CA LYS A 94 -2.45 -23.53 -15.74
C LYS A 94 -2.08 -24.95 -15.30
N LYS A 95 -1.72 -25.13 -14.02
CA LYS A 95 -1.36 -26.46 -13.49
C LYS A 95 -2.55 -27.41 -13.48
N TYR A 96 -3.73 -26.96 -13.04
CA TYR A 96 -4.92 -27.80 -12.98
C TYR A 96 -5.47 -28.16 -14.37
N LYS A 97 -5.40 -27.25 -15.37
CA LYS A 97 -5.79 -27.56 -16.76
C LYS A 97 -4.92 -28.64 -17.41
N ILE A 98 -3.64 -28.74 -17.02
CA ILE A 98 -2.72 -29.77 -17.52
C ILE A 98 -2.99 -31.14 -16.86
N LEU A 99 -3.54 -31.15 -15.64
CA LEU A 99 -3.83 -32.39 -14.91
C LEU A 99 -5.17 -33.04 -15.29
N THR A 100 -6.07 -32.29 -15.93
CA THR A 100 -7.40 -32.76 -16.37
C THR A 100 -7.51 -32.98 -17.88
N ALA A 101 -6.41 -32.83 -18.64
CA ALA A 101 -6.33 -33.12 -20.07
C ALA A 101 -5.48 -34.37 -20.28
#